data_AF-A0A3L5TR18-F1
#
_entry.id   AF-A0A3L5TR18-F1
#
_cell.length_a   1.000
_cell.length_b   1.000
_cell.length_c   1.000
_cell.angle_alpha   90.00
_cell.angle_beta   90.00
_cell.angle_gamma   90.00
#
_symmetry.space_group_name_H-M   'P 1'
#
loop_
_entity.id
_entity.type
_entity.pdbx_description
1 polymer ?
#
loop_
_entity_poly.entity_id
_entity_poly.type
_entity_poly.pdbx_seq_one_letter_code
_entity_poly.pdbx_strand_id
1 'polypeptide(L)'
;MSAFGNDCHFYYNTSSGCEKRDRCPFRHSEPAISCFVTCNFWQKGRCTKSNCKYRHSVVKNQQKKRELIPCFHETQPSGCSRPGCPFKHSKLDPTTRYKYEDTLSVLSPMEEHILQS
;
A
#
# COMPACT_ATOMS: atom_id res chain seq x y z
N MET A 1 20.25 -18.06 9.76
CA MET A 1 20.48 -17.62 8.37
C MET A 1 20.60 -16.11 8.38
N SER A 2 21.80 -15.60 8.12
CA SER A 2 22.13 -14.19 8.31
C SER A 2 21.24 -13.28 7.47
N ALA A 3 20.51 -12.39 8.15
CA ALA A 3 19.58 -11.39 7.63
C ALA A 3 20.26 -10.22 6.89
N PHE A 4 21.52 -10.39 6.49
CA PHE A 4 22.31 -9.32 5.89
C PHE A 4 21.74 -8.95 4.53
N GLY A 5 21.18 -7.73 4.46
CA GLY A 5 20.68 -7.14 3.23
C GLY A 5 19.21 -7.41 2.91
N ASN A 6 18.45 -8.13 3.76
CA ASN A 6 17.01 -8.25 3.58
C ASN A 6 16.28 -6.95 3.97
N ASP A 7 15.23 -6.63 3.23
CA ASP A 7 14.43 -5.44 3.45
C ASP A 7 13.54 -5.57 4.70
N CYS A 8 13.47 -4.49 5.50
CA CYS A 8 12.61 -4.44 6.68
C CYS A 8 11.13 -4.41 6.28
N HIS A 9 10.40 -5.50 6.57
CA HIS A 9 8.98 -5.60 6.24
C HIS A 9 8.15 -4.40 6.70
N PHE A 10 8.34 -3.93 7.95
CA PHE A 10 7.57 -2.82 8.52
C PHE A 10 7.89 -1.47 7.87
N TYR A 11 9.15 -1.24 7.50
CA TYR A 11 9.57 -0.01 6.85
C TYR A 11 8.94 0.16 5.46
N TYR A 12 8.78 -0.93 4.71
CA TYR A 12 8.26 -0.89 3.34
C TYR A 12 6.74 -1.10 3.22
N ASN A 13 6.10 -1.71 4.22
CA ASN A 13 4.69 -2.14 4.13
C ASN A 13 3.76 -1.37 5.09
N THR A 14 4.31 -0.64 6.06
CA THR A 14 3.52 0.10 7.05
C THR A 14 3.74 1.60 6.88
N SER A 15 2.63 2.35 6.84
CA SER A 15 2.67 3.82 6.70
C SER A 15 3.26 4.53 7.93
N SER A 16 3.23 3.90 9.11
CA SER A 16 3.92 4.38 10.31
C SER A 16 5.44 4.15 10.28
N GLY A 17 5.94 3.38 9.33
CA GLY A 17 7.34 3.01 9.22
C GLY A 17 7.82 2.01 10.28
N CYS A 18 9.13 1.80 10.35
CA CYS A 18 9.73 0.91 11.34
C CYS A 18 10.09 1.66 12.63
N GLU A 19 9.53 1.22 13.77
CA GLU A 19 9.79 1.81 15.09
C GLU A 19 11.22 1.63 15.57
N LYS A 20 11.92 0.60 15.06
CA LYS A 20 13.31 0.29 15.44
C LYS A 20 14.33 1.24 14.81
N ARG A 21 13.94 2.03 13.80
CA ARG A 21 14.78 3.00 13.06
C ARG A 21 16.21 2.50 12.84
N ASP A 22 17.21 3.15 13.43
CA ASP A 22 18.64 2.84 13.21
C ASP A 22 19.12 1.57 13.91
N ARG A 23 18.35 1.05 14.88
CA ARG A 23 18.62 -0.23 15.55
C ARG A 23 17.99 -1.41 14.81
N CYS A 24 17.41 -1.17 13.63
CA CYS A 24 16.82 -2.24 12.85
C CYS A 24 17.93 -3.08 12.20
N PRO A 25 17.96 -4.41 12.41
CA PRO A 25 18.94 -5.28 11.76
C PRO A 25 18.64 -5.50 10.28
N PHE A 26 17.50 -5.01 9.81
CA PHE A 26 17.05 -5.11 8.42
C PHE A 26 17.28 -3.79 7.69
N ARG A 27 17.40 -3.90 6.38
CA ARG A 27 17.71 -2.77 5.52
C ARG A 27 16.54 -1.78 5.43
N HIS A 28 16.85 -0.50 5.65
CA HIS A 28 15.99 0.65 5.36
C HIS A 28 16.62 1.44 4.23
N SER A 29 15.96 1.50 3.07
CA SER A 29 16.45 2.25 1.92
C SER A 29 15.31 3.01 1.28
N GLU A 30 15.30 4.34 1.44
CA GLU A 30 14.35 5.25 0.80
C GLU A 30 14.13 5.00 -0.69
N PRO A 31 15.16 4.85 -1.54
CA PRO A 31 14.94 4.62 -2.97
C PRO A 31 14.25 3.28 -3.29
N ALA A 32 14.21 2.34 -2.34
CA ALA A 32 13.50 1.08 -2.49
C ALA A 32 12.04 1.15 -1.98
N ILE A 33 11.62 2.23 -1.30
CA ILE A 33 10.23 2.42 -0.83
C ILE A 33 9.28 2.48 -2.02
N SER A 34 9.60 3.35 -2.99
CA SER A 34 8.83 3.51 -4.23
C SER A 34 9.11 2.40 -5.24
N CYS A 35 10.18 1.62 -5.05
CA CYS A 35 10.50 0.51 -5.93
C CYS A 35 9.73 -0.76 -5.53
N PHE A 36 8.78 -1.12 -6.39
CA PHE A 36 8.07 -2.39 -6.34
C PHE A 36 8.66 -3.36 -7.36
N VAL A 37 9.99 -3.43 -7.46
CA VAL A 37 10.67 -4.43 -8.29
C VAL A 37 11.67 -5.19 -7.44
N THR A 38 11.53 -6.51 -7.42
CA THR A 38 12.45 -7.38 -6.68
C THR A 38 13.82 -7.40 -7.35
N CYS A 39 14.89 -7.31 -6.57
CA CYS A 39 16.26 -7.37 -7.07
C CYS A 39 16.61 -8.79 -7.54
N ASN A 40 16.85 -8.96 -8.83
CA ASN A 40 17.25 -10.25 -9.41
C ASN A 40 18.58 -10.79 -8.85
N PHE A 41 19.53 -9.91 -8.51
CA PHE A 41 20.81 -10.33 -7.93
C PHE A 41 20.65 -10.80 -6.47
N TRP A 42 19.80 -10.12 -5.70
CA TRP A 42 19.49 -10.53 -4.33
C TRP A 42 18.74 -11.86 -4.31
N GLN A 43 17.78 -12.05 -5.22
CA GLN A 43 17.07 -13.32 -5.36
C GLN A 43 18.01 -14.49 -5.69
N LYS A 44 19.12 -14.21 -6.40
CA LYS A 44 20.20 -15.17 -6.69
C LYS A 44 21.28 -15.24 -5.61
N GLY A 45 21.13 -14.54 -4.49
CA GLY A 45 22.11 -14.49 -3.39
C GLY A 45 23.42 -13.75 -3.70
N ARG A 46 23.45 -12.93 -4.76
CA ARG A 46 24.66 -12.27 -5.28
C ARG A 46 24.65 -10.74 -5.13
N CYS A 47 23.61 -10.15 -4.56
CA CYS A 47 23.58 -8.70 -4.34
C CYS A 47 24.34 -8.33 -3.06
N THR A 48 25.41 -7.56 -3.22
CA THR A 48 26.22 -7.02 -2.10
C THR A 48 26.00 -5.53 -1.86
N LYS A 49 25.14 -4.88 -2.68
CA LYS A 49 24.88 -3.44 -2.59
C LYS A 49 23.97 -3.13 -1.40
N SER A 50 24.51 -2.43 -0.39
CA SER A 50 23.74 -1.92 0.76
C SER A 50 22.66 -0.91 0.32
N ASN A 51 22.96 -0.06 -0.66
CA ASN A 51 22.04 0.95 -1.22
C ASN A 51 21.38 0.50 -2.55
N CYS A 52 21.02 -0.77 -2.69
CA CYS A 52 20.38 -1.28 -3.90
C CYS A 52 19.00 -0.64 -4.15
N LYS A 53 18.81 0.11 -5.24
CA LYS A 53 17.50 0.71 -5.55
C LYS A 53 16.34 -0.30 -5.70
N TYR A 54 16.64 -1.58 -5.88
CA TYR A 54 15.66 -2.65 -6.00
C TYR A 54 15.35 -3.30 -4.66
N ARG A 55 14.15 -3.89 -4.56
CA ARG A 55 13.68 -4.48 -3.31
C ARG A 55 14.33 -5.84 -3.03
N HIS A 56 14.88 -6.01 -1.84
CA HIS A 56 15.44 -7.25 -1.30
C HIS A 56 14.40 -7.99 -0.45
N SER A 57 13.21 -8.15 -1.02
CA SER A 57 12.12 -8.97 -0.48
C SER A 57 11.26 -9.45 -1.64
N VAL A 58 10.66 -10.64 -1.51
CA VAL A 58 9.73 -11.17 -2.52
C VAL A 58 8.40 -10.45 -2.38
N VAL A 59 7.97 -9.76 -3.43
CA VAL A 59 6.69 -9.06 -3.41
C VAL A 59 5.76 -9.72 -4.42
N LYS A 60 4.82 -10.50 -3.89
CA LYS A 60 3.95 -11.37 -4.69
C LYS A 60 2.86 -10.62 -5.48
N ASN A 61 2.60 -9.36 -5.12
CA ASN A 61 1.45 -8.58 -5.60
C ASN A 61 1.86 -7.29 -6.34
N GLN A 62 3.08 -7.20 -6.90
CA GLN A 62 3.62 -5.95 -7.48
C GLN A 62 2.88 -5.45 -8.73
N GLN A 63 2.36 -6.37 -9.54
CA GLN A 63 1.75 -6.05 -10.83
C GLN A 63 0.24 -5.81 -10.72
N LYS A 64 -0.38 -6.27 -9.64
CA LYS A 64 -1.81 -6.09 -9.40
C LYS A 64 -1.99 -4.80 -8.61
N LYS A 65 -2.73 -3.83 -9.14
CA LYS A 65 -3.14 -2.65 -8.38
C LYS A 65 -3.79 -3.15 -7.09
N ARG A 66 -3.30 -2.71 -5.94
CA ARG A 66 -3.73 -3.24 -4.64
C ARG A 66 -5.23 -3.01 -4.42
N GLU A 67 -5.76 -1.93 -4.99
CA GLU A 67 -7.19 -1.59 -5.05
C GLU A 67 -8.06 -2.63 -5.78
N LEU A 68 -7.45 -3.56 -6.53
CA LEU A 68 -8.14 -4.65 -7.23
C LEU A 68 -8.04 -5.99 -6.47
N ILE A 69 -7.18 -6.08 -5.45
CA ILE A 69 -6.98 -7.31 -4.68
C ILE A 69 -7.91 -7.27 -3.46
N PRO A 70 -8.80 -8.27 -3.26
CA PRO A 70 -9.70 -8.29 -2.11
C PRO A 70 -8.93 -8.29 -0.79
N CYS A 71 -9.41 -7.51 0.19
CA CYS A 71 -8.83 -7.45 1.51
C CYS A 71 -9.10 -8.74 2.27
N PHE A 72 -8.05 -9.52 2.53
CA PHE A 72 -8.14 -10.74 3.34
C PHE A 72 -8.63 -10.48 4.78
N HIS A 73 -8.34 -9.31 5.35
CA HIS A 73 -8.75 -8.99 6.72
C HIS A 73 -10.25 -8.65 6.81
N GLU A 74 -10.89 -8.26 5.71
CA GLU A 74 -12.34 -8.03 5.66
C GLU A 74 -13.13 -9.32 5.88
N THR A 75 -12.61 -10.47 5.43
CA THR A 75 -13.25 -11.77 5.58
C THR A 75 -12.98 -12.43 6.93
N GLN A 76 -12.09 -11.85 7.75
CA GLN A 76 -11.83 -12.33 9.11
C GLN A 76 -12.93 -11.83 10.07
N PRO A 77 -13.24 -12.55 11.16
CA PRO A 77 -14.28 -12.17 12.10
C PRO A 77 -14.07 -10.79 12.74
N SER A 78 -12.82 -10.31 12.82
CA SER A 78 -12.48 -8.97 13.31
C SER A 78 -12.71 -7.84 12.30
N GLY A 79 -12.91 -8.17 11.01
CA GLY A 79 -12.92 -7.20 9.91
C GLY A 79 -11.59 -6.49 9.71
N CYS A 80 -11.53 -5.63 8.68
CA CYS A 80 -10.38 -4.74 8.47
C CYS A 80 -10.60 -3.44 9.24
N SER A 81 -9.73 -3.15 10.21
CA SER A 81 -9.76 -1.92 11.03
C SER A 81 -8.74 -0.87 10.57
N ARG A 82 -8.02 -1.11 9.47
CA ARG A 82 -6.92 -0.25 9.02
C ARG A 82 -7.46 0.91 8.18
N PRO A 83 -7.38 2.17 8.65
CA PRO A 83 -7.80 3.32 7.86
C PRO A 83 -6.93 3.46 6.61
N GLY A 84 -7.56 3.67 5.45
CA GLY A 84 -6.85 3.75 4.17
C GLY A 84 -6.21 2.43 3.73
N CYS A 85 -6.89 1.31 3.95
CA CYS A 85 -6.44 0.00 3.50
C CYS A 85 -6.19 0.02 1.98
N PRO A 86 -5.01 -0.38 1.48
CA PRO A 86 -4.72 -0.35 0.06
C PRO A 86 -5.40 -1.48 -0.72
N PHE A 87 -6.06 -2.42 -0.05
CA PHE A 87 -6.76 -3.56 -0.63
C PHE A 87 -8.24 -3.26 -0.86
N LYS A 88 -8.85 -3.91 -1.84
CA LYS A 88 -10.26 -3.75 -2.18
C LYS A 88 -11.15 -4.23 -1.02
N HIS A 89 -11.98 -3.34 -0.48
CA HIS A 89 -13.09 -3.70 0.40
C HIS A 89 -14.39 -3.82 -0.39
N SER A 90 -15.23 -4.80 -0.05
CA SER A 90 -16.56 -4.97 -0.65
C SER A 90 -17.60 -4.13 0.08
N LYS A 91 -17.45 -3.97 1.39
CA LYS A 91 -18.19 -3.00 2.20
C LYS A 91 -17.48 -1.65 2.07
N LEU A 92 -18.23 -0.59 1.77
CA LEU A 92 -17.68 0.77 1.65
C LEU A 92 -16.91 1.10 2.92
N ASP A 93 -15.60 1.21 2.80
CA ASP A 93 -14.74 1.72 3.87
C ASP A 93 -15.27 3.12 4.25
N PRO A 94 -15.44 3.45 5.55
CA PRO A 94 -15.91 4.76 5.96
C PRO A 94 -15.08 5.92 5.38
N THR A 95 -13.83 5.69 4.95
CA THR A 95 -13.02 6.68 4.23
C THR A 95 -13.38 6.86 2.76
N THR A 96 -13.99 5.88 2.09
CA THR A 96 -14.48 6.01 0.71
C THR A 96 -15.74 6.88 0.65
N ARG A 97 -16.51 6.94 1.75
CA ARG A 97 -17.65 7.86 1.88
C ARG A 97 -17.21 9.32 1.71
N TYR A 98 -16.05 9.69 2.26
CA TYR A 98 -15.53 11.05 2.17
C TYR A 98 -15.16 11.48 0.75
N LYS A 99 -14.68 10.55 -0.10
CA LYS A 99 -14.38 10.88 -1.51
C LYS A 99 -15.63 10.91 -2.39
N TYR A 100 -16.63 10.08 -2.11
CA TYR A 100 -17.85 10.04 -2.92
C TYR A 100 -18.78 11.22 -2.62
N GLU A 101 -18.93 11.59 -1.34
CA GLU A 101 -19.74 12.76 -0.94
C GLU A 101 -19.14 14.08 -1.47
N ASP A 102 -17.81 14.19 -1.56
CA ASP A 102 -17.13 15.33 -2.19
C ASP A 102 -17.39 15.39 -3.71
N THR A 103 -17.33 14.26 -4.43
CA THR A 103 -17.62 14.24 -5.88
C THR A 103 -19.10 14.41 -6.24
N LEU A 104 -20.03 13.96 -5.39
CA LEU A 104 -21.47 14.16 -5.58
C LEU A 104 -21.88 15.63 -5.41
N SER A 105 -21.12 16.41 -4.65
CA SER A 105 -21.38 17.84 -4.48
C SER A 105 -21.01 18.68 -5.71
N VAL A 106 -20.16 18.17 -6.60
CA VAL A 106 -19.70 18.90 -7.82
C VAL A 106 -20.56 18.59 -9.05
N LEU A 107 -21.36 17.52 -9.03
CA LEU A 107 -22.25 17.13 -10.14
C LEU A 107 -23.67 17.72 -10.08
N SER A 108 -23.91 18.73 -9.23
CA SER A 108 -25.14 19.53 -9.30
C SER A 108 -24.87 20.90 -9.94
N PRO A 109 -24.92 20.98 -11.27
CA PRO A 109 -25.47 22.17 -11.89
C PRO A 109 -26.52 21.80 -12.94
N MET A 110 -27.66 22.52 -12.90
CA MET A 110 -28.83 22.47 -13.80
C MET A 110 -29.63 21.15 -13.71
N GLU A 111 -30.92 21.08 -13.39
CA GLU A 111 -32.07 21.68 -14.09
C GLU A 111 -33.33 21.68 -13.18
N GLU A 112 -33.53 22.70 -12.34
CA GLU A 112 -34.82 22.92 -11.63
C GLU A 112 -35.37 24.30 -11.99
N HIS A 113 -35.74 24.50 -13.27
CA HIS A 113 -36.48 25.71 -13.65
C HIS A 113 -37.31 25.62 -14.93
N ILE A 114 -38.11 24.56 -15.14
CA ILE A 114 -39.23 24.65 -16.09
C ILE A 114 -40.41 23.82 -15.59
N LEU A 115 -41.19 24.36 -14.65
CA LEU A 115 -42.62 24.09 -14.60
C LEU A 115 -43.34 25.16 -13.78
N GLN A 116 -43.47 26.34 -14.40
CA GLN A 116 -44.48 27.33 -14.03
C GLN A 116 -44.74 28.21 -15.25
N SER A 117 -45.68 27.76 -16.08
CA SER A 117 -46.48 28.56 -16.99
C SER A 117 -47.78 27.81 -17.26
#